data_AF-A0A812T5Y0-F1
#
_entry.id   AF-A0A812T5Y0-F1
#
_cell.length_a   1.000
_cell.length_b   1.000
_cell.length_c   1.000
_cell.angle_alpha   90.00
_cell.angle_beta   90.00
_cell.angle_gamma   90.00
#
_symmetry.space_group_name_H-M   'P 1'
#
loop_
_entity.id
_entity.type
_entity.pdbx_description
1 polymer ?
#
loop_
_entity_poly.entity_id
_entity_poly.type
_entity_poly.pdbx_seq_one_letter_code
_entity_poly.pdbx_strand_id
1 'polypeptide(L)'
;MAEASEETPLLAKKPDGEEENFDSMNYDARKLVTFDVFRNFSGTVWTKPSLWKMMGILLLIALCGASTVALVVSDPAKLNVGRFQRISTFLEVVVGLLLGFFLSSSVQRWYNCTNGFLELFDAIRSLHMQLNALGVPKERVRLCLRYCVVSAHCLDNDLIAAAMSPEDRAAFLQNQWETIATDAEDGSVFTDKSKSFATLLANEREILAKIDDPAQTLWVWVTSLLTRMSADGEIPPIPTPTYGRIITIAEQAYGGIRTVR
;
A
#
# COMPACT_ATOMS: atom_id res chain seq x y z
N MET A 1 7.04 28.59 37.78
CA MET A 1 6.42 28.66 36.44
C MET A 1 7.19 27.73 35.54
N ALA A 2 6.71 26.49 35.42
CA ALA A 2 7.25 25.52 34.48
C ALA A 2 6.21 25.38 33.36
N GLU A 3 6.60 25.70 32.13
CA GLU A 3 5.78 25.51 30.95
C GLU A 3 5.54 24.01 30.75
N ALA A 4 4.28 23.61 30.80
CA ALA A 4 3.85 22.29 30.41
C ALA A 4 3.96 22.20 28.87
N SER A 5 4.87 21.35 28.41
CA SER A 5 4.96 20.92 27.01
C SER A 5 3.63 20.29 26.59
N GLU A 6 2.93 20.96 25.68
CA GLU A 6 1.69 20.49 25.05
C GLU A 6 2.02 19.28 24.16
N GLU A 7 1.78 18.07 24.68
CA GLU A 7 1.92 16.83 23.90
C GLU A 7 0.86 16.78 22.79
N THR A 8 1.32 16.81 21.54
CA THR A 8 0.50 16.65 20.34
C THR A 8 -0.15 15.25 20.33
N PRO A 9 -1.49 15.10 20.32
CA PRO A 9 -2.15 13.80 20.56
C PRO A 9 -2.26 12.88 19.33
N LEU A 10 -1.35 13.02 18.35
CA LEU A 10 -1.46 12.34 17.05
C LEU A 10 -0.53 11.15 16.85
N LEU A 11 0.38 10.90 17.80
CA LEU A 11 1.21 9.70 17.79
C LEU A 11 0.85 8.88 19.02
N ALA A 12 -0.09 7.95 18.83
CA ALA A 12 -0.33 6.92 19.82
C ALA A 12 1.01 6.28 20.19
N LYS A 13 1.30 6.25 21.50
CA LYS A 13 2.44 5.54 22.06
C LYS A 13 2.34 4.09 21.60
N LYS A 14 3.21 3.66 20.69
CA LYS A 14 3.25 2.26 20.25
C LYS A 14 3.50 1.36 21.47
N PRO A 15 2.80 0.22 21.58
CA PRO A 15 3.04 -0.72 22.66
C PRO A 15 4.49 -1.21 22.61
N ASP A 16 5.19 -1.13 23.74
CA ASP A 16 6.55 -1.62 23.92
C ASP A 16 6.58 -3.12 23.63
N GLY A 17 7.00 -3.51 22.42
CA GLY A 17 7.02 -4.92 21.98
C GLY A 17 6.78 -5.15 20.49
N GLU A 18 6.32 -4.15 19.74
CA GLU A 18 6.35 -4.22 18.28
C GLU A 18 7.81 -4.10 17.81
N GLU A 19 8.31 -5.12 17.08
CA GLU A 19 9.52 -4.97 16.26
C GLU A 19 9.42 -3.62 15.54
N GLU A 20 10.47 -2.79 15.59
CA GLU A 20 10.55 -1.56 14.79
C GLU A 20 10.36 -1.95 13.32
N ASN A 21 9.11 -1.94 12.88
CA ASN A 21 8.73 -2.13 11.49
C ASN A 21 9.39 -0.98 10.76
N PHE A 22 10.50 -1.31 10.10
CA PHE A 22 11.32 -0.37 9.35
C PHE A 22 10.41 0.41 8.41
N ASP A 23 10.18 1.68 8.73
CA ASP A 23 9.40 2.58 7.91
C ASP A 23 10.21 2.93 6.67
N SER A 24 9.92 2.22 5.59
CA SER A 24 10.58 2.41 4.29
C SER A 24 10.33 3.79 3.68
N MET A 25 9.37 4.58 4.20
CA MET A 25 9.15 5.97 3.80
C MET A 25 10.07 6.96 4.51
N ASN A 26 10.73 6.58 5.62
CA ASN A 26 11.68 7.44 6.33
C ASN A 26 13.13 7.27 5.81
N TYR A 27 13.28 7.46 4.50
CA TYR A 27 14.59 7.40 3.85
C TYR A 27 15.39 8.71 4.08
N ASP A 28 16.30 8.71 5.04
CA ASP A 28 17.20 9.84 5.27
C ASP A 28 18.34 9.87 4.24
N ALA A 29 18.13 10.62 3.15
CA ALA A 29 19.10 10.78 2.06
C ALA A 29 20.46 11.33 2.53
N ARG A 30 20.54 11.99 3.70
CA ARG A 30 21.81 12.46 4.27
C ARG A 30 22.74 11.31 4.66
N LYS A 31 22.18 10.14 4.99
CA LYS A 31 22.98 8.95 5.29
C LYS A 31 23.70 8.44 4.04
N LEU A 32 23.18 8.68 2.83
CA LEU A 32 23.80 8.23 1.57
C LEU A 32 25.15 8.83 1.25
N VAL A 33 25.39 10.05 1.72
CA VAL A 33 26.66 10.75 1.52
C VAL A 33 27.69 10.44 2.61
N THR A 34 27.36 9.53 3.54
CA THR A 34 28.25 9.11 4.63
C THR A 34 28.65 7.65 4.49
N PHE A 35 29.73 7.25 5.15
CA PHE A 35 30.13 5.84 5.21
C PHE A 35 29.16 4.95 6.01
N ASP A 36 28.19 5.55 6.71
CA ASP A 36 27.16 4.80 7.45
C ASP A 36 26.23 3.99 6.53
N VAL A 37 26.17 4.27 5.22
CA VAL A 37 25.45 3.43 4.25
C VAL A 37 25.94 1.99 4.29
N PHE A 38 27.24 1.78 4.42
CA PHE A 38 27.83 0.44 4.45
C PHE A 38 27.50 -0.32 5.74
N ARG A 39 26.96 0.36 6.76
CA ARG A 39 26.56 -0.23 8.04
C ARG A 39 25.04 -0.42 8.16
N ASN A 40 24.25 0.20 7.29
CA ASN A 40 22.81 0.00 7.22
C ASN A 40 22.50 -1.31 6.49
N PHE A 41 22.46 -2.41 7.25
CA PHE A 41 22.09 -3.72 6.72
C PHE A 41 20.58 -3.94 6.71
N SER A 42 19.80 -3.22 7.52
CA SER A 42 18.34 -3.37 7.56
C SER A 42 17.68 -2.95 6.24
N GLY A 43 16.66 -3.70 5.81
CA GLY A 43 15.95 -3.46 4.53
C GLY A 43 16.77 -3.78 3.28
N THR A 44 18.02 -4.27 3.41
CA THR A 44 18.89 -4.61 2.27
C THR A 44 18.79 -6.09 1.88
N VAL A 45 19.38 -6.41 0.72
CA VAL A 45 19.57 -7.77 0.19
C VAL A 45 20.19 -8.72 1.24
N TRP A 46 21.02 -8.19 2.13
CA TRP A 46 21.74 -8.96 3.15
C TRP A 46 20.85 -9.57 4.23
N THR A 47 19.64 -9.05 4.43
CA THR A 47 18.70 -9.53 5.46
C THR A 47 17.89 -10.74 5.01
N LYS A 48 17.80 -11.00 3.69
CA LYS A 48 16.94 -12.06 3.17
C LYS A 48 17.65 -13.42 3.25
N PRO A 49 17.22 -14.35 4.14
CA PRO A 49 17.89 -15.63 4.33
C PRO A 49 17.81 -16.52 3.07
N SER A 50 16.76 -16.34 2.25
CA SER A 50 16.59 -17.06 0.99
C SER A 50 17.71 -16.79 -0.01
N LEU A 51 18.23 -15.55 -0.06
CA LEU A 51 19.32 -15.18 -0.97
C LEU A 51 20.65 -15.78 -0.52
N TRP A 52 20.93 -15.78 0.78
CA TRP A 52 22.11 -16.45 1.32
C TRP A 52 22.07 -17.95 1.13
N LYS A 53 20.90 -18.58 1.29
CA LYS A 53 20.70 -20.00 0.97
C LYS A 53 21.01 -20.28 -0.50
N MET A 54 20.50 -19.46 -1.42
CA MET A 54 20.78 -19.59 -2.86
C MET A 54 22.27 -19.40 -3.16
N MET A 55 22.91 -18.37 -2.60
CA MET A 55 24.34 -18.10 -2.76
C MET A 55 25.19 -19.29 -2.27
N GLY A 56 24.85 -19.85 -1.10
CA GLY A 56 25.53 -21.02 -0.55
C GLY A 56 25.40 -22.25 -1.44
N ILE A 57 24.21 -22.52 -2.00
CA ILE A 57 23.99 -23.62 -2.93
C ILE A 57 24.79 -23.41 -4.23
N LEU A 58 24.78 -22.21 -4.78
CA LEU A 58 25.54 -21.89 -6.00
C LEU A 58 27.06 -22.04 -5.78
N LEU A 59 27.56 -21.58 -4.63
CA LEU A 59 28.97 -21.76 -4.25
C LEU A 59 29.32 -23.24 -4.11
N LEU A 60 28.46 -24.03 -3.49
CA LEU A 60 28.66 -25.47 -3.34
C LEU A 60 28.71 -26.15 -4.72
N ILE A 61 27.79 -25.83 -5.63
CA ILE A 61 27.79 -26.35 -7.01
C ILE A 61 29.09 -25.97 -7.72
N ALA A 62 29.55 -24.72 -7.58
CA ALA A 62 30.80 -24.26 -8.18
C ALA A 62 32.02 -25.02 -7.64
N LEU A 63 32.11 -25.20 -6.31
CA LEU A 63 33.20 -25.95 -5.67
C LEU A 63 33.18 -27.43 -6.05
N CYS A 64 32.00 -28.06 -6.10
CA CYS A 64 31.85 -29.45 -6.56
C CYS A 64 32.29 -29.58 -8.03
N GLY A 65 31.88 -28.66 -8.90
CA GLY A 65 32.30 -28.63 -10.29
C GLY A 65 33.82 -28.48 -10.44
N ALA A 66 34.42 -27.51 -9.73
CA ALA A 66 35.87 -27.30 -9.74
C ALA A 66 36.64 -28.52 -9.22
N SER A 67 36.20 -29.11 -8.11
CA SER A 67 36.82 -30.31 -7.53
C SER A 67 36.73 -31.50 -8.49
N THR A 68 35.58 -31.68 -9.16
CA THR A 68 35.40 -32.77 -10.14
C THR A 68 36.37 -32.61 -11.31
N VAL A 69 36.51 -31.40 -11.86
CA VAL A 69 37.47 -31.14 -12.94
C VAL A 69 38.90 -31.41 -12.49
N ALA A 70 39.27 -30.94 -11.29
CA ALA A 70 40.62 -31.13 -10.75
C ALA A 70 40.98 -32.60 -10.50
N LEU A 71 40.02 -33.43 -10.08
CA LEU A 71 40.27 -34.85 -9.77
C LEU A 71 40.16 -35.77 -11.00
N VAL A 72 39.28 -35.45 -11.97
CA VAL A 72 38.97 -36.34 -13.10
C VAL A 72 39.80 -36.02 -14.33
N VAL A 73 40.20 -34.76 -14.54
CA VAL A 73 40.90 -34.34 -15.77
C VAL A 73 42.40 -34.24 -15.53
N SER A 74 43.16 -35.21 -16.04
CA SER A 74 44.62 -35.24 -15.90
C SER A 74 45.35 -34.08 -16.60
N ASP A 75 44.73 -33.46 -17.61
CA ASP A 75 45.28 -32.32 -18.34
C ASP A 75 44.20 -31.26 -18.60
N PRO A 76 44.01 -30.30 -17.67
CA PRO A 76 42.94 -29.31 -17.74
C PRO A 76 43.12 -28.31 -18.88
N ALA A 77 44.31 -28.19 -19.47
CA ALA A 77 44.57 -27.29 -20.59
C ALA A 77 43.88 -27.73 -21.89
N LYS A 78 43.44 -29.00 -21.98
CA LYS A 78 42.74 -29.55 -23.15
C LYS A 78 41.22 -29.28 -23.13
N LEU A 79 40.67 -28.74 -22.03
CA LEU A 79 39.26 -28.36 -21.96
C LEU A 79 38.99 -27.16 -22.88
N ASN A 80 38.05 -27.30 -23.81
CA ASN A 80 37.64 -26.21 -24.68
C ASN A 80 36.66 -25.26 -23.95
N VAL A 81 37.21 -24.43 -23.06
CA VAL A 81 36.46 -23.45 -22.26
C VAL A 81 35.82 -22.38 -23.15
N GLY A 82 36.38 -22.11 -24.34
CA GLY A 82 35.94 -21.03 -25.21
C GLY A 82 34.49 -21.16 -25.70
N ARG A 83 33.98 -22.38 -25.90
CA ARG A 83 32.55 -22.59 -26.26
C ARG A 83 31.63 -22.28 -25.09
N PHE A 84 31.98 -22.73 -23.89
CA PHE A 84 31.23 -22.43 -22.67
C PHE A 84 31.22 -20.93 -22.40
N GLN A 85 32.37 -20.25 -22.55
CA GLN A 85 32.48 -18.83 -22.32
C GLN A 85 31.59 -18.01 -23.28
N ARG A 86 31.48 -18.40 -24.57
CA ARG A 86 30.55 -17.75 -25.50
C ARG A 86 29.09 -17.91 -25.08
N ILE A 87 28.70 -19.10 -24.59
CA ILE A 87 27.36 -19.35 -24.07
C ILE A 87 27.11 -18.50 -22.81
N SER A 88 28.07 -18.44 -21.89
CA SER A 88 27.99 -17.60 -20.70
C SER A 88 27.82 -16.12 -21.05
N THR A 89 28.65 -15.56 -21.93
CA THR A 89 28.53 -14.16 -22.36
C THR A 89 27.19 -13.87 -23.04
N PHE A 90 26.70 -14.80 -23.87
CA PHE A 90 25.37 -14.65 -24.47
C PHE A 90 24.26 -14.64 -23.39
N LEU A 91 24.30 -15.59 -22.46
CA LEU A 91 23.33 -15.67 -21.36
C LEU A 91 23.39 -14.44 -20.46
N GLU A 92 24.57 -13.91 -20.13
CA GLU A 92 24.74 -12.69 -19.33
C GLU A 92 24.04 -11.50 -19.98
N VAL A 93 24.21 -11.30 -21.28
CA VAL A 93 23.55 -10.22 -22.01
C VAL A 93 22.04 -10.39 -22.01
N VAL A 94 21.55 -11.61 -22.27
CA VAL A 94 20.11 -11.89 -22.32
C VAL A 94 19.46 -11.74 -20.95
N VAL A 95 20.07 -12.30 -19.90
CA VAL A 95 19.57 -12.19 -18.52
C VAL A 95 19.62 -10.74 -18.06
N GLY A 96 20.69 -10.01 -18.36
CA GLY A 96 20.80 -8.59 -18.03
C GLY A 96 19.69 -7.76 -18.68
N LEU A 97 19.40 -8.00 -19.96
CA LEU A 97 18.35 -7.31 -20.71
C LEU A 97 16.94 -7.66 -20.19
N LEU A 98 16.65 -8.94 -19.96
CA LEU A 98 15.35 -9.38 -19.42
C LEU A 98 15.13 -8.88 -17.99
N LEU A 99 16.16 -8.90 -17.15
CA LEU A 99 16.11 -8.35 -15.79
C LEU A 99 15.86 -6.85 -15.83
N GLY A 100 16.51 -6.13 -16.75
CA GLY A 100 16.28 -4.70 -16.97
C GLY A 100 14.83 -4.39 -17.33
N PHE A 101 14.24 -5.11 -18.28
CA PHE A 101 12.83 -4.94 -18.64
C PHE A 101 11.88 -5.30 -17.49
N PHE A 102 12.15 -6.39 -16.79
CA PHE A 102 11.34 -6.81 -15.65
C PHE A 102 11.38 -5.78 -14.51
N LEU A 103 12.57 -5.29 -14.15
CA LEU A 103 12.74 -4.28 -13.10
C LEU A 103 12.06 -2.98 -13.49
N SER A 104 12.26 -2.50 -14.72
CA SER A 104 11.60 -1.29 -15.23
C SER A 104 10.07 -1.41 -15.17
N SER A 105 9.52 -2.56 -15.58
CA SER A 105 8.07 -2.80 -15.53
C SER A 105 7.56 -2.86 -14.09
N SER A 106 8.30 -3.50 -13.18
CA SER A 106 7.93 -3.62 -11.77
C SER A 106 7.93 -2.26 -11.06
N VAL A 107 8.94 -1.43 -11.31
CA VAL A 107 9.00 -0.06 -10.77
C VAL A 107 7.85 0.79 -11.30
N GLN A 108 7.52 0.68 -12.59
CA GLN A 108 6.39 1.42 -13.15
C GLN A 108 5.06 1.02 -12.51
N ARG A 109 4.83 -0.29 -12.29
CA ARG A 109 3.61 -0.77 -11.61
C ARG A 109 3.53 -0.26 -10.17
N TRP A 110 4.64 -0.33 -9.42
CA TRP A 110 4.71 0.20 -8.06
C TRP A 110 4.44 1.71 -8.03
N TYR A 111 5.03 2.47 -8.96
CA TYR A 111 4.84 3.91 -9.07
C TYR A 111 3.38 4.28 -9.38
N ASN A 112 2.76 3.57 -10.32
CA ASN A 112 1.34 3.77 -10.67
C ASN A 112 0.44 3.48 -9.47
N CYS A 113 0.65 2.34 -8.79
CA CYS A 113 -0.10 1.98 -7.58
C CYS A 113 0.02 3.05 -6.48
N THR A 114 1.24 3.54 -6.23
CA THR A 114 1.49 4.61 -5.26
C THR A 114 0.76 5.90 -5.63
N ASN A 115 0.83 6.31 -6.91
CA ASN A 115 0.10 7.50 -7.38
C ASN A 115 -1.41 7.34 -7.29
N GLY A 116 -1.96 6.15 -7.55
CA GLY A 116 -3.39 5.90 -7.40
C GLY A 116 -3.88 6.11 -5.96
N PHE A 117 -3.11 5.71 -4.95
CA PHE A 117 -3.41 6.04 -3.55
C PHE A 117 -3.26 7.53 -3.24
N LEU A 118 -2.21 8.18 -3.75
CA LEU A 118 -2.02 9.62 -3.55
C LEU A 118 -3.18 10.43 -4.16
N GLU A 119 -3.62 10.07 -5.36
CA GLU A 119 -4.82 10.64 -6.01
C GLU A 119 -6.07 10.43 -5.16
N LEU A 120 -6.27 9.22 -4.62
CA LEU A 120 -7.37 8.93 -3.71
C LEU A 120 -7.29 9.81 -2.45
N PHE A 121 -6.16 9.89 -1.78
CA PHE A 121 -6.00 10.71 -0.57
C PHE A 121 -6.18 12.20 -0.83
N ASP A 122 -5.68 12.71 -1.95
CA ASP A 122 -5.89 14.09 -2.35
C ASP A 122 -7.36 14.39 -2.67
N ALA A 123 -8.09 13.45 -3.26
CA ALA A 123 -9.53 13.57 -3.47
C ALA A 123 -10.28 13.62 -2.13
N ILE A 124 -9.95 12.74 -1.18
CA ILE A 124 -10.55 12.73 0.17
C ILE A 124 -10.29 14.06 0.88
N ARG A 125 -9.05 14.56 0.85
CA ARG A 125 -8.66 15.83 1.45
C ARG A 125 -9.37 17.01 0.78
N SER A 126 -9.45 17.01 -0.55
CA SER A 126 -10.13 18.05 -1.32
C SER A 126 -11.63 18.09 -1.02
N LEU A 127 -12.26 16.92 -0.92
CA LEU A 127 -13.67 16.80 -0.55
C LEU A 127 -13.90 17.31 0.88
N HIS A 128 -13.04 16.94 1.83
CA HIS A 128 -13.08 17.43 3.21
C HIS A 128 -13.05 18.96 3.27
N MET A 129 -12.08 19.58 2.58
CA MET A 129 -11.93 21.04 2.54
C MET A 129 -13.17 21.70 1.91
N GLN A 130 -13.68 21.15 0.81
CA GLN A 130 -14.82 21.70 0.08
C GLN A 130 -16.11 21.64 0.90
N LEU A 131 -16.38 20.53 1.59
CA LEU A 131 -17.57 20.39 2.42
C LEU A 131 -17.54 21.34 3.63
N ASN A 132 -16.39 21.52 4.28
CA ASN A 132 -16.26 22.52 5.35
C ASN A 132 -16.40 23.94 4.83
N ALA A 133 -15.83 24.27 3.67
CA ALA A 133 -15.94 25.60 3.07
C ALA A 133 -17.39 25.99 2.74
N LEU A 134 -18.23 25.00 2.45
CA LEU A 134 -19.67 25.19 2.20
C LEU A 134 -20.52 25.23 3.47
N GLY A 135 -19.93 25.02 4.65
CA GLY A 135 -20.66 25.03 5.91
C GLY A 135 -21.56 23.81 6.13
N VAL A 136 -21.26 22.69 5.48
CA VAL A 136 -22.02 21.44 5.63
C VAL A 136 -22.03 20.99 7.10
N PRO A 137 -23.16 20.49 7.63
CA PRO A 137 -23.24 20.01 9.00
C PRO A 137 -22.15 18.99 9.33
N LYS A 138 -21.51 19.12 10.50
CA LYS A 138 -20.35 18.29 10.89
C LYS A 138 -20.64 16.78 10.84
N GLU A 139 -21.87 16.36 11.17
CA GLU A 139 -22.30 14.96 11.12
C GLU A 139 -22.25 14.40 9.69
N ARG A 140 -22.71 15.19 8.72
CA ARG A 140 -22.70 14.85 7.29
C ARG A 140 -21.29 14.79 6.73
N VAL A 141 -20.44 15.76 7.12
CA VAL A 141 -19.02 15.75 6.78
C VAL A 141 -18.33 14.50 7.32
N ARG A 142 -18.55 14.15 8.60
CA ARG A 142 -17.98 12.95 9.21
C ARG A 142 -18.43 11.67 8.51
N LEU A 143 -19.73 11.54 8.22
CA LEU A 143 -20.26 10.38 7.52
C LEU A 143 -19.61 10.22 6.13
N CYS A 144 -19.53 11.32 5.38
CA CYS A 144 -18.90 11.34 4.06
C CYS A 144 -17.43 10.91 4.12
N LEU A 145 -16.65 11.51 5.02
CA LEU A 145 -15.22 11.19 5.17
C LEU A 145 -14.99 9.78 5.67
N ARG A 146 -15.87 9.25 6.51
CA ARG A 146 -15.76 7.88 6.99
C ARG A 146 -15.82 6.90 5.83
N TYR A 147 -16.79 7.05 4.92
CA TYR A 147 -16.86 6.23 3.72
C TYR A 147 -15.63 6.38 2.83
N CYS A 148 -15.13 7.61 2.68
CA CYS A 148 -13.89 7.88 1.96
C CYS A 148 -12.67 7.14 2.56
N VAL A 149 -12.47 7.21 3.88
CA VAL A 149 -11.33 6.59 4.56
C VAL A 149 -11.48 5.06 4.59
N VAL A 150 -12.68 4.55 4.84
CA VAL A 150 -12.92 3.10 4.79
C VAL A 150 -12.69 2.57 3.38
N SER A 151 -13.04 3.32 2.33
CA SER A 151 -12.73 2.93 0.94
C SER A 151 -11.23 2.74 0.72
N ALA A 152 -10.39 3.61 1.27
CA ALA A 152 -8.95 3.46 1.21
C ALA A 152 -8.44 2.21 1.97
N HIS A 153 -9.00 1.93 3.15
CA HIS A 153 -8.68 0.70 3.89
C HIS A 153 -9.11 -0.56 3.13
N CYS A 154 -10.31 -0.57 2.53
CA CYS A 154 -10.76 -1.67 1.68
C CYS A 154 -9.81 -1.89 0.49
N LEU A 155 -9.33 -0.80 -0.13
CA LEU A 155 -8.39 -0.89 -1.25
C LEU A 155 -7.02 -1.45 -0.84
N ASP A 156 -6.49 -1.03 0.31
CA ASP A 156 -5.25 -1.56 0.87
C ASP A 156 -5.37 -3.06 1.18
N ASN A 157 -6.49 -3.45 1.82
CA ASN A 157 -6.79 -4.85 2.11
C ASN A 157 -6.89 -5.70 0.84
N ASP A 158 -7.49 -5.18 -0.23
CA ASP A 158 -7.58 -5.87 -1.52
C ASP A 158 -6.20 -6.12 -2.13
N LEU A 159 -5.27 -5.17 -2.02
CA LEU A 159 -3.90 -5.33 -2.51
C LEU A 159 -3.11 -6.38 -1.73
N ILE A 160 -3.22 -6.33 -0.39
CA ILE A 160 -2.57 -7.32 0.48
C ILE A 160 -3.13 -8.71 0.17
N ALA A 161 -4.46 -8.82 0.06
CA ALA A 161 -5.15 -10.06 -0.29
C ALA A 161 -4.75 -10.59 -1.68
N ALA A 162 -4.45 -9.72 -2.65
CA ALA A 162 -4.01 -10.12 -3.98
C ALA A 162 -2.60 -10.75 -3.99
N ALA A 163 -1.77 -10.43 -2.99
CA ALA A 163 -0.44 -11.00 -2.83
C ALA A 163 -0.42 -12.31 -2.02
N MET A 164 -1.56 -12.71 -1.43
CA MET A 164 -1.70 -13.88 -0.57
C MET A 164 -2.08 -15.15 -1.34
N SER A 165 -1.87 -16.30 -0.70
CA SER A 165 -2.40 -17.57 -1.20
C SER A 165 -3.94 -17.58 -1.16
N PRO A 166 -4.64 -18.34 -2.02
CA PRO A 166 -6.10 -18.42 -2.01
C PRO A 166 -6.68 -18.88 -0.66
N GLU A 167 -5.96 -19.75 0.06
CA GLU A 167 -6.37 -20.29 1.36
C GLU A 167 -6.30 -19.22 2.46
N ASP A 168 -5.21 -18.45 2.49
CA ASP A 168 -5.00 -17.38 3.49
C ASP A 168 -5.88 -16.16 3.21
N ARG A 169 -6.22 -15.91 1.95
CA ARG A 169 -6.96 -14.72 1.51
C ARG A 169 -8.32 -14.59 2.19
N ALA A 170 -9.10 -15.68 2.27
CA ALA A 170 -10.44 -15.63 2.85
C ALA A 170 -10.39 -15.34 4.35
N ALA A 171 -9.49 -16.01 5.07
CA ALA A 171 -9.29 -15.79 6.50
C ALA A 171 -8.79 -14.37 6.80
N PHE A 172 -7.85 -13.85 5.98
CA PHE A 172 -7.36 -12.49 6.08
C PHE A 172 -8.49 -11.47 5.90
N LEU A 173 -9.25 -11.56 4.82
CA LEU A 173 -10.35 -10.61 4.55
C LEU A 173 -11.41 -10.65 5.66
N GLN A 174 -11.73 -11.84 6.19
CA GLN A 174 -12.67 -11.96 7.30
C GLN A 174 -12.17 -11.22 8.56
N ASN A 175 -10.90 -11.39 8.92
CA ASN A 175 -10.29 -10.69 10.05
C ASN A 175 -10.26 -9.17 9.84
N GLN A 176 -9.97 -8.72 8.62
CA GLN A 176 -10.00 -7.29 8.29
C GLN A 176 -11.40 -6.68 8.43
N TRP A 177 -12.45 -7.41 8.02
CA TRP A 177 -13.83 -6.98 8.23
C TRP A 177 -14.21 -6.86 9.70
N GLU A 178 -13.65 -7.72 10.57
CA GLU A 178 -13.84 -7.63 12.01
C GLU A 178 -13.10 -6.44 12.62
N THR A 179 -11.89 -6.15 12.13
CA THR A 179 -11.07 -5.02 12.58
C THR A 179 -11.72 -3.66 12.27
N ILE A 180 -12.41 -3.56 11.14
CA ILE A 180 -13.09 -2.33 10.69
C ILE A 180 -14.52 -2.23 11.26
N ALA A 181 -15.10 -3.32 11.78
CA ALA A 181 -16.44 -3.32 12.34
C ALA A 181 -16.51 -2.59 13.69
N THR A 182 -17.65 -1.94 13.95
CA THR A 182 -18.00 -1.45 15.28
C THR A 182 -19.32 -2.07 15.73
N ASP A 183 -19.41 -2.43 17.01
CA ASP A 183 -20.63 -2.98 17.63
C ASP A 183 -21.67 -1.90 17.96
N ALA A 184 -21.35 -0.62 17.76
CA ALA A 184 -22.25 0.47 18.04
C ALA A 184 -23.31 0.63 16.94
N GLU A 185 -24.59 0.51 17.29
CA GLU A 185 -25.73 0.63 16.36
C GLU A 185 -26.12 2.09 16.08
N ASP A 186 -25.76 3.01 16.99
CA ASP A 186 -26.30 4.37 17.09
C ASP A 186 -25.33 5.45 16.55
N GLY A 187 -24.20 5.06 15.96
CA GLY A 187 -23.20 6.03 15.49
C GLY A 187 -22.50 6.82 16.62
N SER A 188 -22.68 6.41 17.88
CA SER A 188 -22.04 7.01 19.06
C SER A 188 -20.50 6.94 19.03
N VAL A 189 -19.95 6.07 18.18
CA VAL A 189 -18.50 5.90 17.91
C VAL A 189 -17.81 7.22 17.56
N PHE A 190 -18.51 8.17 16.94
CA PHE A 190 -17.91 9.44 16.49
C PHE A 190 -17.57 10.42 17.61
N THR A 191 -17.86 10.08 18.87
CA THR A 191 -17.50 10.89 20.04
C THR A 191 -16.20 10.46 20.71
N ASP A 192 -15.75 9.23 20.48
CA ASP A 192 -14.57 8.67 21.12
C ASP A 192 -13.31 8.94 20.27
N LYS A 193 -12.49 9.90 20.71
CA LYS A 193 -11.24 10.28 20.03
C LYS A 193 -10.18 9.18 20.03
N SER A 194 -10.36 8.11 20.82
CA SER A 194 -9.40 7.01 20.92
C SER A 194 -9.55 5.95 19.83
N LYS A 195 -10.69 5.91 19.13
CA LYS A 195 -10.99 4.90 18.11
C LYS A 195 -10.67 5.39 16.72
N SER A 196 -10.22 4.47 15.86
CA SER A 196 -9.93 4.75 14.44
C SER A 196 -11.15 5.37 13.76
N PHE A 197 -10.92 6.35 12.88
CA PHE A 197 -11.97 6.97 12.07
C PHE A 197 -12.52 6.02 10.98
N ALA A 198 -11.81 4.93 10.71
CA ALA A 198 -12.13 3.93 9.70
C ALA A 198 -13.00 2.79 10.28
N THR A 199 -14.23 3.09 10.70
CA THR A 199 -15.15 2.07 11.23
C THR A 199 -16.44 1.97 10.43
N LEU A 200 -16.95 0.76 10.26
CA LEU A 200 -18.23 0.45 9.62
C LEU A 200 -19.27 -0.01 10.63
N LEU A 201 -20.52 0.44 10.44
CA LEU A 201 -21.66 -0.09 11.17
C LEU A 201 -21.95 -1.53 10.74
N ALA A 202 -22.58 -2.32 11.61
CA ALA A 202 -22.86 -3.73 11.37
C ALA A 202 -23.67 -3.96 10.07
N ASN A 203 -24.67 -3.11 9.80
CA ASN A 203 -25.48 -3.17 8.58
C ASN A 203 -24.67 -2.83 7.31
N GLU A 204 -23.76 -1.85 7.39
CA GLU A 204 -22.90 -1.46 6.27
C GLU A 204 -21.91 -2.57 5.93
N ARG A 205 -21.32 -3.19 6.95
CA ARG A 205 -20.45 -4.37 6.80
C ARG A 205 -21.19 -5.50 6.10
N GLU A 206 -22.42 -5.80 6.51
CA GLU A 206 -23.20 -6.90 5.92
C GLU A 206 -23.44 -6.69 4.41
N ILE A 207 -23.66 -5.45 3.99
CA ILE A 207 -23.84 -5.10 2.59
C ILE A 207 -22.50 -5.19 1.84
N LEU A 208 -21.44 -4.56 2.36
CA LEU A 208 -20.13 -4.49 1.70
C LEU A 208 -19.44 -5.85 1.60
N ALA A 209 -19.60 -6.72 2.59
CA ALA A 209 -19.00 -8.06 2.59
C ALA A 209 -19.55 -8.97 1.48
N LYS A 210 -20.72 -8.63 0.91
CA LYS A 210 -21.34 -9.38 -0.20
C LYS A 210 -20.92 -8.86 -1.58
N ILE A 211 -20.13 -7.78 -1.63
CA ILE A 211 -19.78 -7.07 -2.87
C ILE A 211 -18.31 -7.32 -3.20
N ASP A 212 -18.02 -7.59 -4.47
CA ASP A 212 -16.65 -7.90 -4.95
C ASP A 212 -15.70 -6.69 -4.89
N ASP A 213 -16.25 -5.47 -4.99
CA ASP A 213 -15.49 -4.22 -4.96
C ASP A 213 -16.06 -3.23 -3.93
N PRO A 214 -15.78 -3.45 -2.63
CA PRO A 214 -16.26 -2.58 -1.57
C PRO A 214 -15.66 -1.16 -1.67
N ALA A 215 -14.41 -1.03 -2.14
CA ALA A 215 -13.73 0.25 -2.24
C ALA A 215 -14.43 1.19 -3.23
N GLN A 216 -14.75 0.74 -4.45
CA GLN A 216 -15.50 1.53 -5.42
C GLN A 216 -16.96 1.75 -4.99
N THR A 217 -17.58 0.74 -4.39
CA THR A 217 -18.97 0.83 -3.92
C THR A 217 -19.16 1.95 -2.88
N LEU A 218 -18.19 2.11 -1.97
CA LEU A 218 -18.22 3.21 -1.00
C LEU A 218 -18.22 4.58 -1.67
N TRP A 219 -17.55 4.75 -2.81
CA TRP A 219 -17.63 6.00 -3.56
C TRP A 219 -18.98 6.20 -4.25
N VAL A 220 -19.72 5.14 -4.55
CA VAL A 220 -21.12 5.24 -5.00
C VAL A 220 -22.00 5.74 -3.86
N TRP A 221 -21.74 5.30 -2.63
CA TRP A 221 -22.44 5.80 -1.44
C TRP A 221 -22.08 7.25 -1.15
N VAL A 222 -20.81 7.64 -1.33
CA VAL A 222 -20.37 9.03 -1.22
C VAL A 222 -21.07 9.91 -2.26
N THR A 223 -21.10 9.54 -3.54
CA THR A 223 -21.79 10.36 -4.56
C THR A 223 -23.30 10.43 -4.34
N SER A 224 -23.93 9.34 -3.89
CA SER A 224 -25.35 9.32 -3.50
C SER A 224 -25.62 10.26 -2.32
N LEU A 225 -24.75 10.23 -1.30
CA LEU A 225 -24.82 11.12 -0.15
C LEU A 225 -24.67 12.59 -0.57
N LEU A 226 -23.69 12.92 -1.41
CA LEU A 226 -23.48 14.28 -1.94
C LEU A 226 -24.70 14.77 -2.74
N THR A 227 -25.28 13.90 -3.57
CA THR A 227 -26.52 14.22 -4.31
C THR A 227 -27.67 14.54 -3.36
N ARG A 228 -27.80 13.77 -2.28
CA ARG A 228 -28.83 14.00 -1.25
C ARG A 228 -28.58 15.29 -0.46
N MET A 229 -27.33 15.60 -0.11
CA MET A 229 -26.97 16.89 0.51
C MET A 229 -27.36 18.08 -0.39
N SER A 230 -27.27 17.92 -1.72
CA SER A 230 -27.69 18.97 -2.67
C SER A 230 -29.21 19.13 -2.69
N ALA A 231 -29.95 18.02 -2.67
CA ALA A 231 -31.42 18.04 -2.59
C ALA A 231 -31.93 18.61 -1.25
N ASP A 232 -31.24 18.32 -0.16
CA ASP A 232 -31.54 18.81 1.19
C ASP A 232 -31.12 20.29 1.37
N GLY A 233 -30.42 20.89 0.39
CA GLY A 233 -29.94 22.28 0.43
C GLY A 233 -28.70 22.50 1.30
N GLU A 234 -28.04 21.44 1.75
CA GLU A 234 -26.80 21.48 2.54
C GLU A 234 -25.58 21.84 1.68
N ILE A 235 -25.61 21.50 0.38
CA ILE A 235 -24.63 21.95 -0.62
C ILE A 235 -25.36 22.61 -1.81
N PRO A 236 -24.66 23.37 -2.67
CA PRO A 236 -25.27 24.01 -3.83
C PRO A 236 -26.05 23.04 -4.73
N PRO A 237 -27.14 23.50 -5.39
CA PRO A 237 -27.95 22.68 -6.28
C PRO A 237 -27.16 22.05 -7.43
N ILE A 238 -27.63 20.92 -7.95
CA ILE A 238 -27.04 20.16 -9.07
C ILE A 238 -26.59 21.03 -10.28
N PRO A 239 -27.36 22.01 -10.78
CA PRO A 239 -26.92 22.79 -11.95
C PRO A 239 -25.77 23.77 -11.65
N THR A 240 -25.28 23.84 -10.42
CA THR A 240 -24.23 24.79 -10.05
C THR A 240 -22.83 24.27 -10.38
N PRO A 241 -21.89 25.16 -10.76
CA PRO A 241 -20.50 24.77 -11.01
C PRO A 241 -19.82 24.22 -9.75
N THR A 242 -20.26 24.64 -8.57
CA THR A 242 -19.75 24.15 -7.28
C THR A 242 -20.12 22.69 -7.04
N TYR A 243 -21.36 22.29 -7.35
CA TYR A 243 -21.76 20.88 -7.31
C TYR A 243 -20.94 20.06 -8.31
N GLY A 244 -20.80 20.55 -9.55
CA GLY A 244 -19.95 19.92 -10.57
C GLY A 244 -18.53 19.66 -10.06
N ARG A 245 -17.90 20.65 -9.42
CA ARG A 245 -16.56 20.49 -8.82
C ARG A 245 -16.52 19.41 -7.74
N ILE A 246 -17.53 19.31 -6.88
CA ILE A 246 -17.60 18.27 -5.83
C ILE A 246 -17.68 16.88 -6.45
N ILE A 247 -18.50 16.70 -7.50
CA ILE A 247 -18.61 15.43 -8.20
C ILE A 247 -17.31 15.09 -8.94
N THR A 248 -16.64 16.07 -9.55
CA THR A 248 -15.32 15.85 -10.15
C THR A 248 -14.28 15.38 -9.13
N ILE A 249 -14.33 15.84 -7.88
CA ILE A 249 -13.46 15.31 -6.81
C ILE A 249 -13.78 13.83 -6.54
N ALA A 250 -15.06 13.44 -6.52
CA ALA A 250 -15.43 12.03 -6.39
C ALA A 250 -14.97 11.19 -7.59
N GLU A 251 -15.08 11.71 -8.82
CA GLU A 251 -14.56 11.07 -10.03
C GLU A 251 -13.04 10.87 -9.98
N GLN A 252 -12.29 11.84 -9.45
CA GLN A 252 -10.86 11.71 -9.23
C GLN A 252 -10.53 10.54 -8.29
N ALA A 253 -11.32 10.33 -7.24
CA ALA A 253 -11.14 9.19 -6.36
C ALA A 253 -11.40 7.84 -7.05
N TYR A 254 -12.42 7.74 -7.90
CA TYR A 254 -12.62 6.56 -8.75
C TYR A 254 -11.41 6.31 -9.66
N GLY A 255 -10.85 7.38 -10.24
CA GLY A 255 -9.60 7.33 -11.01
C GLY A 255 -8.46 6.72 -10.20
N GLY A 256 -8.22 7.25 -8.99
CA GLY A 256 -7.19 6.75 -8.08
C GLY A 256 -7.36 5.26 -7.76
N ILE A 257 -8.57 4.84 -7.37
CA ILE A 257 -8.88 3.42 -7.07
C ILE A 257 -8.61 2.52 -8.28
N ARG A 258 -9.01 2.96 -9.47
CA ARG A 258 -8.80 2.19 -10.69
C ARG A 258 -7.33 2.09 -11.07
N THR A 259 -6.53 3.14 -10.82
CA THR A 259 -5.08 3.14 -11.10
C THR A 259 -4.32 2.18 -10.19
N VAL A 260 -4.82 1.93 -8.98
CA VAL A 260 -4.22 0.98 -8.03
C VAL A 260 -4.37 -0.47 -8.48
N ARG A 261 -5.45 -0.80 -9.20
CA ARG A 261 -5.76 -2.16 -9.68
C ARG A 261 -5.13 -2.45 -11.04
#